data_AF-A0A453L933-F1
#
_entry.id   AF-A0A453L933-F1
#
_cell.length_a   1.000
_cell.length_b   1.000
_cell.length_c   1.000
_cell.angle_alpha   90.00
_cell.angle_beta   90.00
_cell.angle_gamma   90.00
#
_symmetry.space_group_name_H-M   'P 1'
#
loop_
_entity.id
_entity.type
_entity.pdbx_description
1 polymer ?
#
loop_
_entity_poly.entity_id
_entity_poly.type
_entity_poly.pdbx_seq_one_letter_code
_entity_poly.pdbx_strand_id
1 'polypeptide(L)' 'EPPPGDGANPDVTRDEIIDGYIKTLAQVVGSEDEARMKIYSVSTRHYFAFGALVSEELSYKLKGVA' A
#
# COMPACT_ATOMS: atom_id res chain seq x y z
N GLU A 1 15.08 -3.84 3.67
CA GLU A 1 14.19 -3.61 4.82
C GLU A 1 12.99 -4.55 4.72
N PRO A 2 12.42 -5.02 5.85
CA PRO A 2 11.15 -5.72 5.84
C PRO A 2 10.02 -4.77 5.37
N PRO A 3 8.97 -5.29 4.70
CA PRO A 3 7.87 -4.46 4.25
C PRO A 3 7.16 -3.77 5.44
N PRO A 4 6.74 -2.51 5.30
CA PRO A 4 5.93 -1.83 6.31
C PRO A 4 4.62 -2.60 6.50
N GLY A 5 4.43 -3.17 7.70
CA GLY A 5 3.25 -3.99 8.04
C GLY A 5 3.56 -5.40 8.52
N ASP A 6 4.82 -5.82 8.62
CA ASP A 6 5.16 -6.99 9.44
C ASP A 6 4.67 -6.72 10.87
N GLY A 7 3.70 -7.52 11.34
CA GLY A 7 3.14 -7.47 12.71
C GLY A 7 4.16 -7.76 13.83
N ALA A 8 5.45 -7.74 13.51
CA ALA A 8 6.58 -7.83 14.42
C ALA A 8 6.87 -6.52 15.17
N ASN A 9 6.39 -5.37 14.69
CA ASN A 9 6.59 -4.06 15.32
C ASN A 9 5.26 -3.53 15.90
N PRO A 10 5.00 -3.70 17.21
CA PRO A 10 3.75 -3.27 17.83
C PRO A 10 3.56 -1.75 17.88
N ASP A 11 4.62 -0.98 17.59
CA ASP A 11 4.61 0.50 17.62
C ASP A 11 4.22 1.16 16.30
N VAL A 12 4.09 0.40 15.20
CA VAL A 12 3.74 1.01 13.91
C VAL A 12 2.30 1.50 13.94
N THR A 13 2.13 2.80 13.74
CA THR A 13 0.82 3.43 13.79
C THR A 13 -0.01 3.11 12.55
N ARG A 14 -1.34 3.23 12.65
CA ARG A 14 -2.25 3.05 11.51
C ARG A 14 -1.88 3.98 10.35
N ASP A 15 -1.48 5.21 10.64
CA ASP A 15 -1.15 6.20 9.62
C ASP A 15 0.15 5.86 8.90
N GLU A 16 1.16 5.31 9.59
CA GLU A 16 2.40 4.83 8.96
C GLU A 16 2.15 3.63 8.03
N ILE A 17 1.24 2.73 8.41
CA ILE A 17 0.84 1.61 7.54
C ILE A 17 0.15 2.13 6.27
N ILE A 18 -0.79 3.08 6.44
CA ILE A 18 -1.50 3.68 5.31
C ILE A 18 -0.54 4.44 4.41
N ASP A 19 0.40 5.20 4.98
CA ASP A 19 1.45 5.90 4.26
C ASP A 19 2.33 4.94 3.47
N GLY A 20 2.68 3.78 4.04
CA GLY A 20 3.36 2.68 3.35
C GLY A 20 2.59 2.21 2.12
N TYR A 21 1.29 1.93 2.26
CA TYR A 21 0.45 1.51 1.12
C TYR A 21 0.36 2.58 0.02
N ILE A 22 0.24 3.85 0.40
CA ILE A 22 0.21 4.98 -0.55
C ILE A 22 1.52 5.04 -1.31
N LYS A 23 2.67 4.95 -0.61
CA LYS A 23 4.00 4.98 -1.23
C LYS A 23 4.23 3.79 -2.16
N THR A 24 3.85 2.58 -1.75
CA THR A 24 3.92 1.38 -2.60
C THR A 24 3.12 1.55 -3.89
N LEU A 25 1.87 2.03 -3.79
CA LEU A 25 1.05 2.25 -4.98
C LEU A 25 1.57 3.42 -5.83
N ALA A 26 2.08 4.49 -5.21
CA ALA A 26 2.65 5.65 -5.89
C ALA A 26 3.81 5.28 -6.83
N GLN A 27 4.60 4.26 -6.49
CA GLN A 27 5.68 3.76 -7.36
C GLN A 27 5.20 3.23 -8.71
N VAL A 28 3.94 2.79 -8.82
CA VAL A 28 3.37 2.31 -10.08
C VAL A 28 2.41 3.29 -10.73
N VAL A 29 1.69 4.11 -9.96
CA VAL A 29 0.74 5.10 -10.51
C VAL A 29 1.36 6.48 -10.74
N GLY A 30 2.57 6.72 -10.24
CA GLY A 30 3.36 7.93 -10.53
C GLY A 30 3.26 9.05 -9.51
N SER A 31 2.29 9.02 -8.57
CA SER A 31 2.20 10.00 -7.48
C SER A 31 1.43 9.47 -6.26
N GLU A 32 1.70 10.04 -5.08
CA GLU A 32 0.95 9.73 -3.87
C GLU A 32 -0.51 10.22 -3.95
N ASP A 33 -0.77 11.36 -4.58
CA ASP A 33 -2.13 11.88 -4.74
C ASP A 33 -2.99 10.95 -5.60
N GLU A 34 -2.46 10.44 -6.71
CA GLU A 34 -3.16 9.45 -7.53
C GLU A 34 -3.35 8.12 -6.79
N ALA A 35 -2.35 7.70 -6.01
CA ALA A 35 -2.46 6.51 -5.17
C ALA A 35 -3.59 6.66 -4.12
N ARG A 36 -3.68 7.80 -3.43
CA ARG A 36 -4.74 8.11 -2.46
C ARG A 36 -6.13 8.06 -3.10
N MET A 37 -6.27 8.54 -4.34
CA MET A 37 -7.56 8.50 -5.06
C MET A 37 -7.96 7.09 -5.49
N LYS A 38 -6.99 6.22 -5.79
CA LYS A 38 -7.23 4.85 -6.27
C LYS A 38 -7.46 3.84 -5.15
N ILE A 39 -6.90 4.06 -3.97
CA ILE A 39 -7.12 3.19 -2.80
C ILE A 39 -8.54 3.40 -2.29
N TYR A 40 -9.33 2.32 -2.26
CA TYR A 40 -10.72 2.34 -1.78
C TYR A 40 -10.94 1.50 -0.51
N SER A 41 -9.96 0.68 -0.13
CA SER A 41 -10.04 -0.17 1.06
C SER A 41 -8.66 -0.34 1.69
N VAL A 42 -8.61 -0.33 3.03
CA VAL A 42 -7.40 -0.60 3.81
C VAL A 42 -7.72 -1.46 5.02
N SER A 43 -6.88 -2.44 5.30
CA SER A 43 -6.87 -3.24 6.53
C SER A 43 -5.52 -3.06 7.22
N THR A 44 -5.59 -2.77 8.53
CA THR A 44 -4.46 -2.36 9.38
C THR A 44 -4.52 -3.00 10.76
N ARG A 45 -5.34 -4.06 10.93
CA ARG A 45 -5.59 -4.71 12.22
C ARG A 45 -5.40 -6.22 12.17
N HIS A 46 -6.33 -6.92 11.51
CA HIS A 46 -6.31 -8.39 11.46
C HIS A 46 -5.47 -8.94 10.31
N TYR A 47 -5.29 -8.14 9.27
CA TYR A 47 -4.40 -8.38 8.15
C TYR A 47 -3.96 -7.03 7.59
N PHE A 48 -2.83 -7.01 6.91
CA PHE A 48 -2.23 -5.80 6.36
C PHE A 48 -2.35 -5.84 4.84
N ALA A 49 -3.36 -5.13 4.33
CA ALA A 49 -3.62 -5.08 2.89
C ALA A 49 -4.35 -3.79 2.51
N PHE A 50 -4.26 -3.43 1.23
CA PHE A 50 -5.08 -2.38 0.62
C PHE A 50 -5.69 -2.87 -0.69
N GLY A 51 -6.85 -2.33 -1.03
CA GLY A 51 -7.50 -2.51 -2.32
C GLY A 51 -7.43 -1.22 -3.13
N ALA A 52 -7.00 -1.31 -4.39
CA ALA A 52 -6.86 -0.17 -5.29
C ALA A 52 -7.47 -0.44 -6.67
N LEU A 53 -7.98 0.62 -7.31
CA LEU A 53 -8.47 0.59 -8.69
C LEU A 53 -7.33 0.92 -9.66
N VAL A 54 -6.78 -0.12 -10.29
CA VAL A 54 -5.69 -0.02 -11.27
C VAL A 54 -6.01 -0.83 -12.52
N SER A 55 -5.36 -0.48 -13.64
CA SER A 55 -5.41 -1.32 -14.84
C SER A 55 -4.64 -2.61 -14.62
N GLU A 56 -4.97 -3.63 -15.41
CA GLU A 56 -4.27 -4.93 -15.35
C GLU A 56 -2.76 -4.77 -15.57
N GLU A 57 -2.35 -3.92 -16.52
CA GLU A 57 -0.94 -3.63 -16.77
C GLU A 57 -0.20 -3.12 -15.52
N LEU A 58 -0.80 -2.18 -14.78
CA LEU A 58 -0.23 -1.64 -13.55
C LEU A 58 -0.22 -2.68 -12.42
N SER A 59 -1.21 -3.58 -12.39
CA SER A 59 -1.26 -4.68 -11.41
C SER A 59 -0.06 -5.62 -11.53
N TYR A 60 0.46 -5.86 -12.74
CA TYR A 60 1.66 -6.67 -12.92
C TYR A 60 2.92 -5.98 -12.38
N LYS A 61 3.00 -4.65 -12.47
CA LYS A 61 4.12 -3.87 -11.93
C LYS A 61 4.16 -3.93 -10.40
N LEU A 62 3.01 -4.03 -9.73
CA LEU A 62 2.93 -4.17 -8.27
C LEU A 62 3.56 -5.47 -7.74
N LYS A 63 3.54 -6.57 -8.51
CA LYS A 63 4.15 -7.85 -8.08
C LYS A 63 5.67 -7.78 -7.89
N GLY A 64 6.34 -6.81 -8.50
CA GLY A 64 7.79 -6.61 -8.35
C GLY A 64 8.17 -5.61 -7.26
N VAL A 65 7.19 -5.03 -6.59
CA VAL A 65 7.35 -3.90 -5.65
C VAL A 65 6.88 -4.28 -4.23
N ALA A 66 5.80 -5.07 -4.15
CA ALA A 66 5.21 -5.55 -2.90
C ALA A 66 5.93 -6.79 -2.33
#